data_AF-A0ABD6BP08-F1
#
_entry.id   AF-A0ABD6BP08-F1
#
_cell.length_a   1.000
_cell.length_b   1.000
_cell.length_c   1.000
_cell.angle_alpha   90.00
_cell.angle_beta   90.00
_cell.angle_gamma   90.00
#
_symmetry.space_group_name_H-M   'P 1'
#
loop_
_entity.id
_entity.type
_entity.pdbx_description
1 polymer ?
#
loop_
_entity_poly.entity_id
_entity_poly.type
_entity_poly.pdbx_seq_one_letter_code
_entity_poly.pdbx_strand_id
1 'polypeptide(L)' 'MSENSAVELIGEWQTGALYVFGSLFSGLVVGALLGRSVSGVAGVVGFVLGAVGAFLLISYVRYGR' A
#
# COMPACT_ATOMS: atom_id res chain seq x y z
N MET A 1 -9.30 -28.18 -11.61
CA MET A 1 -8.79 -27.20 -10.63
C MET A 1 -7.29 -27.34 -10.70
N SER A 2 -6.62 -26.41 -11.39
CA SER A 2 -5.25 -26.60 -11.89
C SER A 2 -4.25 -26.80 -10.77
N GLU A 3 -3.24 -27.63 -11.02
CA GLU A 3 -2.04 -27.73 -10.21
C GLU A 3 -1.29 -26.40 -10.25
N ASN A 4 -1.73 -25.41 -9.48
CA ASN A 4 -0.93 -24.20 -9.29
C ASN A 4 0.36 -24.64 -8.59
N SER A 5 1.48 -24.40 -9.26
CA SER A 5 2.80 -24.60 -8.68
C SER A 5 2.89 -23.82 -7.37
N ALA A 6 3.52 -24.39 -6.34
CA ALA A 6 3.77 -23.67 -5.08
C ALA A 6 4.42 -22.28 -5.31
N VAL A 7 5.18 -22.14 -6.40
CA VAL A 7 5.80 -20.87 -6.82
C VAL A 7 4.77 -19.82 -7.23
N GLU A 8 3.73 -20.21 -7.95
CA GLU A 8 2.67 -19.29 -8.40
C GLU A 8 1.87 -18.76 -7.22
N LEU A 9 1.53 -19.65 -6.27
CA LEU A 9 0.82 -19.29 -5.05
C LEU A 9 1.65 -18.33 -4.17
N ILE A 10 2.97 -18.56 -4.07
CA ILE A 10 3.87 -17.62 -3.39
C ILE A 10 3.91 -16.27 -4.12
N GLY A 11 3.92 -16.27 -5.46
CA GLY A 11 3.92 -15.04 -6.26
C GLY A 11 2.68 -14.18 -6.06
N GLU A 12 1.49 -14.80 -6.00
CA GLU A 12 0.24 -14.11 -5.67
C GLU A 12 0.29 -13.52 -4.25
N TRP A 13 0.78 -14.30 -3.29
CA TRP A 13 0.87 -13.87 -1.90
C TRP A 13 1.84 -12.70 -1.72
N GLN A 14 3.02 -12.76 -2.34
CA GLN A 14 4.01 -11.68 -2.33
C GLN A 14 3.46 -10.40 -2.96
N THR A 15 2.69 -10.55 -4.04
CA THR A 15 2.03 -9.42 -4.69
C THR A 15 1.03 -8.78 -3.73
N GLY A 16 0.14 -9.56 -3.12
CA GLY A 16 -0.80 -9.06 -2.10
C GLY A 16 -0.09 -8.40 -0.90
N ALA A 17 0.99 -9.02 -0.42
CA ALA A 17 1.80 -8.47 0.65
C ALA A 17 2.41 -7.11 0.27
N LEU A 18 2.90 -6.95 -0.95
CA LEU A 18 3.42 -5.67 -1.43
C LEU A 18 2.34 -4.58 -1.47
N TYR A 19 1.12 -4.90 -1.88
CA TYR A 19 0.00 -3.96 -1.81
C TYR A 19 -0.29 -3.52 -0.38
N VAL A 20 -0.41 -4.47 0.54
CA VAL A 20 -0.78 -4.18 1.94
C VAL A 20 0.34 -3.42 2.65
N PHE A 21 1.57 -3.96 2.64
CA PHE A 21 2.70 -3.36 3.35
C PHE A 21 3.16 -2.06 2.71
N GLY A 22 3.15 -1.96 1.37
CA GLY A 22 3.48 -0.74 0.65
C GLY A 22 2.50 0.39 0.97
N SER A 23 1.20 0.09 0.97
CA SER A 23 0.16 1.07 1.32
C SER A 23 0.26 1.48 2.79
N LEU A 24 0.42 0.52 3.69
CA LEU A 24 0.58 0.80 5.12
C LEU A 24 1.81 1.67 5.39
N PHE A 25 2.96 1.31 4.81
CA PHE A 25 4.21 2.05 4.98
C PHE A 25 4.08 3.48 4.45
N SER A 26 3.54 3.67 3.25
CA SER A 26 3.29 5.00 2.69
C SER A 26 2.38 5.84 3.58
N GLY A 27 1.25 5.25 4.03
CA GLY A 27 0.34 5.90 4.96
C GLY A 27 1.05 6.33 6.24
N LEU A 28 1.84 5.44 6.87
CA LEU A 28 2.58 5.76 8.09
C LEU A 28 3.57 6.92 7.88
N VAL A 29 4.30 6.93 6.77
CA VAL A 29 5.26 8.00 6.45
C VAL A 29 4.53 9.34 6.28
N VAL A 30 3.51 9.38 5.42
CA VAL A 30 2.76 10.62 5.16
C VAL A 30 2.03 11.10 6.42
N GLY A 31 1.39 10.19 7.13
CA GLY A 31 0.67 10.50 8.37
C GLY A 31 1.58 10.99 9.49
N ALA A 32 2.76 10.40 9.66
CA ALA A 32 3.74 10.87 10.64
C ALA A 32 4.28 12.26 10.30
N LEU A 33 4.57 12.51 9.02
CA LEU A 33 5.02 13.83 8.55
C LEU A 33 3.96 14.90 8.81
N LEU A 34 2.72 14.70 8.35
CA LEU A 34 1.64 15.67 8.51
C LEU A 34 1.16 15.80 9.97
N GLY A 35 1.20 14.71 10.72
CA GLY A 35 0.88 14.68 12.15
C GLY A 35 1.83 15.55 12.96
N ARG A 36 3.12 15.54 12.61
CA ARG A 36 4.15 16.36 13.26
C ARG A 36 4.10 17.82 12.79
N SER A 37 3.86 18.08 11.51
CA SER A 37 4.02 19.43 10.94
C SER A 37 2.75 20.27 10.92
N VAL A 38 1.56 19.65 11.01
CA VAL A 38 0.27 20.37 10.87
C VAL A 38 -0.60 20.16 12.10
N SER A 39 -1.11 18.94 12.32
CA SER A 39 -1.95 18.58 13.47
C SER A 39 -2.18 17.07 13.51
N GLY A 40 -2.62 16.54 14.66
CA GLY A 40 -2.98 15.13 14.78
C GLY A 40 -4.07 14.69 13.79
N VAL A 41 -5.06 15.56 13.53
CA VAL A 41 -6.12 15.30 12.53
C VAL A 41 -5.53 15.23 11.12
N ALA A 42 -4.62 16.14 10.76
CA ALA A 42 -3.93 16.11 9.48
C ALA A 42 -3.06 14.85 9.32
N GLY A 43 -2.49 14.33 10.42
CA GLY A 43 -1.78 13.05 10.42
C GLY A 43 -2.68 11.86 10.10
N VAL A 44 -3.88 11.78 10.69
CA VAL A 44 -4.85 10.72 10.38
C VAL A 44 -5.32 10.79 8.93
N VAL A 45 -5.66 11.99 8.45
CA VAL A 45 -6.05 12.19 7.04
C VAL A 45 -4.89 11.84 6.10
N GLY A 46 -3.68 12.27 6.44
CA GLY A 46 -2.45 11.96 5.72
C GLY A 46 -2.17 10.47 5.62
N PHE A 47 -2.41 9.72 6.69
CA PHE A 47 -2.28 8.28 6.69
C PHE A 47 -3.22 7.62 5.68
N VAL A 48 -4.51 7.99 5.72
CA VAL A 48 -5.51 7.43 4.80
C VAL A 48 -5.17 7.77 3.34
N LEU A 49 -4.88 9.04 3.06
CA LEU A 49 -4.55 9.48 1.70
C LEU A 49 -3.23 8.89 1.19
N GLY A 50 -2.21 8.77 2.04
CA GLY A 50 -0.93 8.16 1.70
C GLY A 50 -1.04 6.67 1.41
N ALA A 51 -1.87 5.95 2.19
CA ALA A 51 -2.13 4.53 1.97
C ALA A 51 -2.94 4.29 0.70
N VAL A 52 -4.05 5.02 0.51
CA VAL A 52 -4.88 4.93 -0.71
C VAL A 52 -4.06 5.32 -1.95
N GLY A 53 -3.29 6.40 -1.87
CA GLY A 53 -2.44 6.86 -2.97
C GLY A 53 -1.39 5.81 -3.37
N ALA A 54 -0.73 5.18 -2.41
CA ALA A 54 0.21 4.11 -2.69
C ALA A 54 -0.47 2.86 -3.27
N PHE A 55 -1.63 2.46 -2.74
CA PHE A 55 -2.41 1.37 -3.31
C PHE A 55 -2.73 1.62 -4.78
N LEU A 56 -3.22 2.82 -5.10
CA LEU A 56 -3.56 3.22 -6.47
C LEU A 56 -2.32 3.27 -7.37
N LEU A 57 -1.20 3.80 -6.87
CA LEU A 57 0.05 3.85 -7.61
C LEU A 57 0.56 2.45 -7.96
N ILE A 58 0.62 1.55 -6.97
CA ILE A 58 1.06 0.16 -7.17
C ILE A 58 0.09 -0.55 -8.13
N SER A 59 -1.22 -0.29 -7.99
CA SER A 59 -2.24 -0.85 -8.88
C SER A 59 -2.07 -0.39 -10.31
N TYR A 60 -1.85 0.91 -10.52
CA TYR A 60 -1.61 1.49 -11.82
C TYR A 60 -0.32 0.95 -12.46
N VAL A 61 0.78 0.88 -11.71
CA VAL A 61 2.05 0.37 -12.22
C VAL A 61 1.95 -1.08 -12.67
N ARG A 62 1.12 -1.91 -12.00
CA ARG A 62 1.03 -3.34 -12.26
C ARG A 62 -0.08 -3.74 -13.23
N TYR A 63 -1.20 -3.00 -13.27
CA TYR A 63 -2.39 -3.37 -14.05
C TYR A 63 -2.85 -2.28 -15.03
N GLY A 64 -2.41 -1.03 -14.86
CA GLY A 64 -2.83 0.13 -15.67
C GLY A 64 -1.81 0.58 -16.71
N ARG A 65 -0.64 -0.06 -16.75
CA ARG A 65 0.29 -0.12 -17.88
C ARG A 65 0.06 -1.42 -18.65
#